data_AF-B6JEZ6-F1
#
_entry.id   AF-B6JEZ6-F1
#
_cell.length_a   1.000
_cell.length_b   1.000
_cell.length_c   1.000
_cell.angle_alpha   90.00
_cell.angle_beta   90.00
_cell.angle_gamma   90.00
#
_symmetry.space_group_name_H-M   'P 1'
#
loop_
_entity.id
_entity.type
_entity.pdbx_description
1 polymer ?
#
loop_
_entity_poly.entity_id
_entity_poly.type
_entity_poly.pdbx_seq_one_letter_code
_entity_poly.pdbx_strand_id
1 'polypeptide(L)'
;MRELFDEVAGQSPLDPQEASRKSSRTPLRKRFYQAASVDEMPEGFAVTLDGKPVRTPGKRLLAAPVRTLADTMAAEWGAQKEQIDPMSMPMTRLANSVIDGVTENAVAVRDDAARYLGTDLLFYRASFPEQLIANQTEHWDPVLRWAADNLGAHFILGEGVMHVAQPARAVQAAQQALPETPWPVGAFHIVTSITGSALLALALQHKALTADAVWQAAHVDEDWNSRQWGEDDEVTQRRAMRRRDFDAAAAVLAAIPR
;
A
#
# COMPACT_ATOMS: atom_id res chain seq x y z
N MET A 1 0.96 -12.80 31.22
CA MET A 1 0.17 -11.56 31.04
C MET A 1 0.41 -10.94 29.65
N ARG A 2 0.64 -11.76 28.62
CA ARG A 2 0.95 -11.36 27.23
C ARG A 2 -0.10 -11.85 26.23
N GLU A 3 -1.18 -12.46 26.72
CA GLU A 3 -2.21 -13.14 25.90
C GLU A 3 -3.57 -12.40 25.92
N LEU A 4 -3.61 -11.14 26.36
CA LEU A 4 -4.87 -10.40 26.57
C LEU A 4 -5.00 -9.12 25.73
N PHE A 5 -4.08 -8.87 24.79
CA PHE A 5 -4.11 -7.68 23.93
C PHE A 5 -4.18 -7.97 22.42
N ASP A 6 -4.18 -9.23 22.00
CA ASP A 6 -4.30 -9.60 20.57
C ASP A 6 -5.75 -9.67 20.06
N GLU A 7 -6.76 -9.48 20.92
CA GLU A 7 -8.18 -9.70 20.55
C GLU A 7 -9.03 -8.43 20.33
N VAL A 8 -8.46 -7.21 20.29
CA VAL A 8 -9.28 -5.96 20.18
C VAL A 8 -9.09 -5.19 18.87
N ALA A 9 -8.58 -5.81 17.82
CA ALA A 9 -8.71 -5.28 16.45
C ALA A 9 -9.63 -6.20 15.64
N GLY A 10 -10.87 -5.75 15.43
CA GLY A 10 -11.88 -6.49 14.68
C GLY A 10 -11.33 -7.00 13.35
N GLN A 11 -11.29 -8.33 13.23
CA GLN A 11 -10.80 -9.05 12.06
C GLN A 11 -11.73 -8.74 10.87
N SER A 12 -11.24 -7.97 9.90
CA SER A 12 -11.95 -7.69 8.67
C SER A 12 -11.62 -8.77 7.63
N PRO A 13 -12.61 -9.44 7.02
CA PRO A 13 -12.40 -10.51 6.02
C PRO A 13 -11.83 -10.00 4.68
N LEU A 14 -11.42 -8.73 4.60
CA LEU A 14 -10.92 -8.05 3.40
C LEU A 14 -9.42 -7.75 3.46
N ASP A 15 -8.69 -8.20 4.50
CA ASP A 15 -7.25 -7.92 4.66
C ASP A 15 -6.40 -8.66 3.59
N PRO A 16 -5.73 -7.94 2.67
CA PRO A 16 -4.82 -8.53 1.68
C PRO A 16 -3.65 -9.31 2.32
N GLN A 17 -3.25 -8.98 3.55
CA GLN A 17 -2.17 -9.67 4.26
C GLN A 17 -2.58 -11.09 4.69
N GLU A 18 -3.85 -11.32 5.04
CA GLU A 18 -4.35 -12.68 5.32
C GLU A 18 -4.42 -13.55 4.05
N ALA A 19 -4.80 -12.95 2.91
CA ALA A 19 -4.74 -13.62 1.62
C ALA A 19 -3.29 -14.03 1.27
N SER A 20 -2.31 -13.17 1.58
CA SER A 20 -0.89 -13.49 1.44
C SER A 20 -0.43 -14.63 2.37
N ARG A 21 -0.95 -14.71 3.60
CA ARG A 21 -0.62 -15.81 4.54
C ARG A 21 -1.19 -17.16 4.10
N LYS A 22 -2.38 -17.21 3.50
CA LYS A 22 -2.96 -18.46 2.97
C LYS A 22 -2.21 -18.96 1.72
N SER A 23 -1.64 -18.05 0.93
CA SER A 23 -0.86 -18.37 -0.27
C SER A 23 0.44 -19.15 0.02
N SER A 24 1.03 -19.04 1.21
CA SER A 24 2.33 -19.65 1.52
C SER A 24 2.30 -21.17 1.74
N ARG A 25 1.10 -21.78 1.88
CA ARG A 25 0.92 -23.21 2.19
C ARG A 25 0.47 -24.07 1.01
N THR A 26 0.27 -23.49 -0.18
CA THR A 26 -0.14 -24.24 -1.38
C THR A 26 1.10 -24.52 -2.24
N PRO A 27 1.31 -25.76 -2.74
CA PRO A 27 2.45 -26.06 -3.60
C PRO A 27 2.44 -25.16 -4.83
N LEU A 28 3.55 -24.47 -5.08
CA LEU A 28 3.69 -23.55 -6.20
C LEU A 28 3.52 -24.29 -7.52
N ARG A 29 2.77 -23.68 -8.43
CA ARG A 29 2.49 -24.27 -9.73
C ARG A 29 3.72 -24.17 -10.62
N LYS A 30 4.07 -25.25 -11.33
CA LYS A 30 5.14 -25.21 -12.34
C LYS A 30 4.80 -24.20 -13.44
N ARG A 31 5.81 -23.49 -13.95
CA ARG A 31 5.66 -22.65 -15.15
C ARG A 31 5.24 -23.53 -16.32
N PHE A 32 4.18 -23.12 -17.02
CA PHE A 32 3.53 -23.89 -18.08
C PHE A 32 3.47 -23.14 -19.42
N TYR A 33 4.14 -21.99 -19.52
CA TYR A 33 4.12 -21.10 -20.67
C TYR A 33 5.54 -20.66 -21.05
N GLN A 34 5.72 -20.26 -22.31
CA GLN A 34 7.02 -19.80 -22.82
C GLN A 34 7.14 -18.28 -22.75
N ALA A 35 6.15 -17.54 -23.24
CA ALA A 35 6.17 -16.09 -23.31
C ALA A 35 4.98 -15.47 -22.57
N ALA A 36 5.23 -14.33 -21.92
CA ALA A 36 4.21 -13.44 -21.38
C ALA A 36 4.15 -12.17 -22.25
N SER A 37 2.96 -11.68 -22.53
CA SER A 37 2.72 -10.54 -23.40
C SER A 37 1.50 -9.74 -22.94
N VAL A 38 1.26 -8.61 -23.60
CA VAL A 38 0.12 -7.74 -23.32
C VAL A 38 -0.65 -7.54 -24.61
N ASP A 39 -1.95 -7.83 -24.56
CA ASP A 39 -2.89 -7.61 -25.64
C ASP A 39 -3.92 -6.56 -25.22
N GLU A 40 -4.27 -5.65 -26.13
CA GLU A 40 -5.32 -4.66 -25.91
C GLU A 40 -6.70 -5.31 -26.15
N MET A 41 -7.59 -5.15 -25.18
CA MET A 41 -8.93 -5.75 -25.10
C MET A 41 -9.94 -4.68 -24.67
N PRO A 42 -11.26 -4.90 -24.85
CA PRO A 42 -12.28 -3.95 -24.38
C PRO A 42 -12.19 -3.60 -22.89
N GLU A 43 -11.73 -4.54 -22.06
CA GLU A 43 -11.56 -4.38 -20.62
C GLU A 43 -10.23 -3.69 -20.23
N GLY A 44 -9.40 -3.32 -21.21
CA GLY A 44 -8.09 -2.68 -21.03
C GLY A 44 -6.95 -3.54 -21.58
N PHE A 45 -5.78 -3.47 -20.94
CA PHE A 45 -4.58 -4.16 -21.37
C PHE A 45 -4.44 -5.49 -20.62
N ALA A 46 -4.77 -6.59 -21.29
CA ALA A 46 -4.79 -7.93 -20.72
C ALA A 46 -3.42 -8.61 -20.82
N VAL A 47 -3.01 -9.27 -19.73
CA VAL A 47 -1.82 -10.14 -19.76
C VAL A 47 -2.17 -11.44 -20.46
N THR A 48 -1.33 -11.88 -21.40
CA THR A 48 -1.48 -13.14 -22.12
C THR A 48 -0.24 -14.02 -21.96
N LEU A 49 -0.45 -15.33 -21.89
CA LEU A 49 0.58 -16.35 -21.81
C LEU A 49 0.48 -17.24 -23.04
N ASP A 50 1.51 -17.24 -23.88
CA ASP A 50 1.49 -17.89 -25.20
C ASP A 50 0.22 -17.53 -26.01
N GLY A 51 -0.18 -16.26 -25.97
CA GLY A 51 -1.37 -15.71 -26.65
C GLY A 51 -2.71 -16.02 -25.96
N LYS A 52 -2.72 -16.68 -24.80
CA LYS A 52 -3.96 -16.95 -24.04
C LYS A 52 -4.14 -15.98 -22.88
N PRO A 53 -5.30 -15.31 -22.75
CA PRO A 53 -5.54 -14.37 -21.65
C PRO A 53 -5.45 -15.02 -20.27
N VAL A 54 -4.73 -14.36 -19.37
CA VAL A 54 -4.66 -14.72 -17.95
C VAL A 54 -5.96 -14.31 -17.26
N ARG A 55 -6.40 -15.16 -16.33
CA ARG A 55 -7.58 -14.91 -15.50
C ARG A 55 -7.18 -14.73 -14.06
N THR A 56 -7.90 -13.84 -13.37
CA THR A 56 -7.82 -13.68 -11.91
C THR A 56 -8.39 -14.93 -11.22
N PRO A 57 -8.15 -15.15 -9.91
CA PRO A 57 -8.79 -16.21 -9.15
C PRO A 57 -10.33 -16.20 -9.25
N GLY A 58 -10.94 -15.01 -9.33
CA GLY A 58 -12.37 -14.78 -9.59
C GLY A 58 -12.81 -15.02 -11.03
N LYS A 59 -11.92 -15.54 -11.89
CA LYS A 59 -12.15 -15.86 -13.31
C LYS A 59 -12.43 -14.63 -14.21
N ARG A 60 -12.11 -13.42 -13.75
CA ARG A 60 -12.14 -12.20 -14.56
C ARG A 60 -10.86 -12.08 -15.37
N LEU A 61 -10.84 -11.25 -16.41
CA LEU A 61 -9.62 -11.00 -17.18
C LEU A 61 -8.62 -10.24 -16.30
N LEU A 62 -7.36 -10.69 -16.29
CA LEU A 62 -6.27 -9.94 -15.66
C LEU A 62 -5.86 -8.81 -16.61
N ALA A 63 -6.60 -7.70 -16.55
CA ALA A 63 -6.41 -6.54 -17.39
C ALA A 63 -6.21 -5.26 -16.57
N ALA A 64 -5.22 -4.45 -16.95
CA ALA A 64 -4.98 -3.15 -16.34
C ALA A 64 -5.57 -2.02 -17.19
N PRO A 65 -5.95 -0.88 -16.58
CA PRO A 65 -6.52 0.26 -17.30
C PRO A 65 -5.51 0.98 -18.18
N VAL A 66 -4.21 0.80 -17.91
CA VAL A 66 -3.11 1.43 -18.67
C VAL A 66 -2.03 0.41 -19.00
N ARG A 67 -1.44 0.55 -20.19
CA ARG A 67 -0.50 -0.42 -20.75
C ARG A 67 0.74 -0.63 -19.88
N THR A 68 1.25 0.43 -19.25
CA THR A 68 2.46 0.38 -18.41
C THR A 68 2.31 -0.57 -17.21
N LEU A 69 1.12 -0.64 -16.61
CA LEU A 69 0.83 -1.57 -15.51
C LEU A 69 0.70 -3.01 -16.03
N ALA A 70 0.08 -3.20 -17.20
CA ALA A 70 0.02 -4.51 -17.85
C ALA A 70 1.41 -5.03 -18.27
N ASP A 71 2.26 -4.16 -18.80
CA ASP A 71 3.65 -4.48 -19.14
C ASP A 71 4.44 -4.90 -17.88
N THR A 72 4.20 -4.25 -16.75
CA THR A 72 4.79 -4.61 -15.45
C THR A 72 4.34 -6.01 -15.02
N MET A 73 3.04 -6.31 -15.09
CA MET A 73 2.54 -7.66 -14.80
C MET A 73 3.12 -8.69 -15.76
N ALA A 74 3.14 -8.43 -17.08
CA ALA A 74 3.72 -9.33 -18.06
C ALA A 74 5.21 -9.59 -17.80
N ALA A 75 5.96 -8.59 -17.33
CA ALA A 75 7.35 -8.75 -16.89
C ALA A 75 7.47 -9.65 -15.65
N GLU A 76 6.58 -9.52 -14.66
CA GLU A 76 6.53 -10.43 -13.49
C GLU A 76 6.29 -11.88 -13.90
N TRP A 77 5.33 -12.12 -14.81
CA TRP A 77 5.09 -13.45 -15.40
C TRP A 77 6.33 -13.91 -16.20
N GLY A 78 6.91 -13.03 -17.00
CA GLY A 78 8.12 -13.31 -17.77
C GLY A 78 9.31 -13.76 -16.90
N ALA A 79 9.46 -13.18 -15.71
CA ALA A 79 10.56 -13.45 -14.78
C ALA A 79 10.46 -14.79 -14.02
N GLN A 80 9.30 -15.46 -14.05
CA GLN A 80 9.13 -16.74 -13.34
C GLN A 80 10.04 -17.83 -13.93
N LYS A 81 10.67 -18.66 -13.10
CA LYS A 81 11.56 -19.73 -13.59
C LYS A 81 10.82 -21.07 -13.65
N GLU A 82 11.17 -22.00 -12.77
CA GLU A 82 10.58 -23.34 -12.75
C GLU A 82 9.17 -23.35 -12.16
N GLN A 83 8.94 -22.47 -11.19
CA GLN A 83 7.69 -22.35 -10.45
C GLN A 83 7.22 -20.91 -10.49
N ILE A 84 5.90 -20.72 -10.49
CA ILE A 84 5.26 -19.42 -10.39
C ILE A 84 5.17 -19.09 -8.91
N ASP A 85 5.91 -18.07 -8.48
CA ASP A 85 5.94 -17.58 -7.11
C ASP A 85 5.16 -16.26 -7.00
N PRO A 86 3.94 -16.26 -6.43
CA PRO A 86 3.15 -15.04 -6.24
C PRO A 86 3.85 -13.96 -5.40
N MET A 87 4.76 -14.33 -4.50
CA MET A 87 5.49 -13.36 -3.66
C MET A 87 6.49 -12.52 -4.48
N SER A 88 6.83 -12.98 -5.68
CA SER A 88 7.65 -12.24 -6.65
C SER A 88 6.82 -11.41 -7.64
N MET A 89 5.49 -11.40 -7.50
CA MET A 89 4.55 -10.79 -8.46
C MET A 89 3.61 -9.76 -7.80
N PRO A 90 4.14 -8.72 -7.13
CA PRO A 90 3.35 -7.77 -6.37
C PRO A 90 2.29 -7.02 -7.21
N MET A 91 2.60 -6.59 -8.44
CA MET A 91 1.65 -5.92 -9.32
C MET A 91 0.52 -6.85 -9.72
N THR A 92 0.83 -8.11 -10.06
CA THR A 92 -0.18 -9.13 -10.40
C THR A 92 -1.09 -9.42 -9.19
N ARG A 93 -0.54 -9.49 -7.97
CA ARG A 93 -1.34 -9.68 -6.75
C ARG A 93 -2.26 -8.48 -6.49
N LEU A 94 -1.74 -7.26 -6.61
CA LEU A 94 -2.52 -6.03 -6.48
C LEU A 94 -3.67 -6.02 -7.50
N ALA A 95 -3.37 -6.32 -8.77
CA ALA A 95 -4.37 -6.37 -9.83
C ALA A 95 -5.47 -7.39 -9.55
N ASN A 96 -5.11 -8.60 -9.10
CA ASN A 96 -6.10 -9.61 -8.70
C ASN A 96 -7.02 -9.08 -7.59
N SER A 97 -6.47 -8.48 -6.53
CA SER A 97 -7.26 -7.91 -5.43
C SER A 97 -8.17 -6.77 -5.91
N VAL A 98 -7.67 -5.91 -6.79
CA VAL A 98 -8.47 -4.80 -7.35
C VAL A 98 -9.62 -5.31 -8.21
N ILE A 99 -9.33 -6.23 -9.14
CA ILE A 99 -10.32 -6.74 -10.10
C ILE A 99 -11.37 -7.60 -9.39
N ASP A 100 -10.95 -8.46 -8.46
CA ASP A 100 -11.87 -9.40 -7.82
C ASP A 100 -12.56 -8.86 -6.57
N GLY A 101 -11.94 -7.92 -5.85
CA GLY A 101 -12.43 -7.40 -4.58
C GLY A 101 -12.82 -5.92 -4.63
N VAL A 102 -11.88 -5.05 -4.98
CA VAL A 102 -12.06 -3.58 -4.87
C VAL A 102 -13.08 -3.05 -5.87
N THR A 103 -13.15 -3.61 -7.08
CA THR A 103 -14.05 -3.12 -8.14
C THR A 103 -15.52 -3.08 -7.70
N GLU A 104 -15.95 -4.06 -6.90
CA GLU A 104 -17.33 -4.14 -6.39
C GLU A 104 -17.50 -3.41 -5.04
N ASN A 105 -16.40 -3.07 -4.36
CA ASN A 105 -16.40 -2.57 -2.98
C ASN A 105 -15.57 -1.28 -2.80
N ALA A 106 -15.37 -0.50 -3.86
CA ALA A 106 -14.42 0.61 -3.88
C ALA A 106 -14.71 1.65 -2.78
N VAL A 107 -15.98 1.95 -2.53
CA VAL A 107 -16.40 2.87 -1.45
C VAL A 107 -15.98 2.34 -0.09
N ALA A 108 -16.24 1.06 0.20
CA ALA A 108 -15.87 0.48 1.50
C ALA A 108 -14.35 0.43 1.71
N VAL A 109 -13.57 0.14 0.66
CA VAL A 109 -12.09 0.13 0.73
C VAL A 109 -11.54 1.55 0.91
N ARG A 110 -12.13 2.53 0.22
CA ARG A 110 -11.82 3.96 0.40
C ARG A 110 -12.11 4.42 1.82
N ASP A 111 -13.29 4.08 2.34
CA ASP A 111 -13.71 4.44 3.70
C ASP A 111 -12.83 3.78 4.75
N ASP A 112 -12.40 2.54 4.51
CA ASP A 112 -11.44 1.85 5.37
C ASP A 112 -10.11 2.60 5.47
N ALA A 113 -9.54 2.99 4.32
CA ALA A 113 -8.32 3.79 4.29
C ALA A 113 -8.53 5.18 4.95
N ALA A 114 -9.72 5.78 4.79
CA ALA A 114 -10.06 7.04 5.43
C ALA A 114 -10.06 6.97 6.97
N ARG A 115 -10.29 5.79 7.57
CA ARG A 115 -10.25 5.62 9.04
C ARG A 115 -8.88 5.97 9.62
N TYR A 116 -7.80 5.78 8.87
CA TYR A 116 -6.45 6.15 9.30
C TYR A 116 -6.32 7.64 9.54
N LEU A 117 -7.11 8.51 8.89
CA LEU A 117 -7.08 9.96 9.14
C LEU A 117 -7.51 10.35 10.57
N GLY A 118 -8.11 9.43 11.33
CA GLY A 118 -8.40 9.64 12.76
C GLY A 118 -7.25 9.25 13.69
N THR A 119 -6.32 8.40 13.24
CA THR A 119 -5.24 7.81 14.05
C THR A 119 -3.95 7.66 13.25
N ASP A 120 -3.66 8.62 12.39
CA ASP A 120 -2.56 8.54 11.42
C ASP A 120 -1.20 8.51 12.15
N LEU A 121 -0.25 7.74 11.62
CA LEU A 121 1.13 7.64 12.15
C LEU A 121 1.72 9.02 12.48
N LEU A 122 1.52 10.00 11.60
CA LEU A 122 2.18 11.31 11.70
C LEU A 122 1.73 12.15 12.90
N PHE A 123 0.63 11.78 13.55
CA PHE A 123 0.04 12.53 14.66
C PHE A 123 0.67 12.21 16.01
N TYR A 124 1.26 11.04 16.19
CA TYR A 124 1.76 10.57 17.48
C TYR A 124 3.28 10.72 17.52
N ARG A 125 3.76 11.77 18.19
CA ARG A 125 5.18 12.13 18.23
C ARG A 125 5.87 11.51 19.45
N ALA A 126 7.13 11.13 19.26
CA ALA A 126 8.02 10.80 20.36
C ALA A 126 8.30 12.05 21.21
N SER A 127 8.42 11.88 22.53
CA SER A 127 8.82 12.94 23.45
C SER A 127 10.31 12.86 23.85
N PHE A 128 10.98 11.77 23.49
CA PHE A 128 12.42 11.55 23.64
C PHE A 128 12.86 10.32 22.82
N PRO A 129 14.15 10.17 22.49
CA PRO A 129 15.24 11.16 22.64
C PRO A 129 15.18 12.26 21.58
N GLU A 130 15.85 13.40 21.82
CA GLU A 130 15.83 14.59 20.93
C GLU A 130 16.14 14.28 19.46
N GLN A 131 17.05 13.32 19.21
CA GLN A 131 17.40 12.89 17.85
C GLN A 131 16.23 12.22 17.13
N LEU A 132 15.41 11.43 17.84
CA LEU A 132 14.21 10.82 17.25
C LEU A 132 13.15 11.88 16.95
N ILE A 133 12.97 12.84 17.86
CA ILE A 133 12.07 13.99 17.64
C ILE A 133 12.49 14.77 16.41
N ALA A 134 13.79 15.05 16.26
CA ALA A 134 14.34 15.74 15.11
C ALA A 134 14.08 14.98 13.80
N ASN A 135 14.32 13.66 13.78
CA ASN A 135 14.07 12.83 12.60
C ASN A 135 12.57 12.79 12.23
N GLN A 136 11.68 12.60 13.22
CA GLN A 136 10.23 12.63 12.97
C GLN A 136 9.81 14.01 12.43
N THR A 137 10.33 15.09 13.01
CA THR A 137 10.06 16.46 12.54
C THR A 137 10.51 16.66 11.10
N GLU A 138 11.74 16.25 10.76
CA GLU A 138 12.30 16.38 9.41
C GLU A 138 11.44 15.68 8.36
N HIS A 139 10.97 14.46 8.65
CA HIS A 139 10.25 13.65 7.69
C HIS A 139 8.72 13.86 7.68
N TRP A 140 8.10 14.20 8.82
CA TRP A 140 6.64 14.22 8.96
C TRP A 140 6.05 15.63 8.84
N ASP A 141 6.74 16.67 9.31
CA ASP A 141 6.23 18.04 9.24
C ASP A 141 6.00 18.53 7.80
N PRO A 142 6.83 18.19 6.80
CA PRO A 142 6.56 18.57 5.41
C PRO A 142 5.22 18.02 4.92
N VAL A 143 4.85 16.80 5.33
CA VAL A 143 3.60 16.15 4.92
C VAL A 143 2.40 16.84 5.57
N LEU A 144 2.49 17.16 6.86
CA LEU A 144 1.43 17.86 7.59
C LEU A 144 1.23 19.29 7.10
N ARG A 145 2.32 20.00 6.81
CA ARG A 145 2.29 21.34 6.21
C ARG A 145 1.63 21.29 4.83
N TRP A 146 2.04 20.34 3.99
CA TRP A 146 1.42 20.12 2.69
C TRP A 146 -0.09 19.82 2.83
N ALA A 147 -0.50 18.97 3.77
CA ALA A 147 -1.92 18.68 3.99
C ALA A 147 -2.71 19.95 4.41
N ALA A 148 -2.13 20.78 5.27
CA ALA A 148 -2.73 22.05 5.68
C ALA A 148 -2.84 23.03 4.51
N ASP A 149 -1.75 23.25 3.78
CA ASP A 149 -1.65 24.28 2.73
C ASP A 149 -2.40 23.89 1.45
N ASN A 150 -2.35 22.61 1.06
CA ASN A 150 -2.89 22.14 -0.22
C ASN A 150 -4.26 21.48 -0.11
N LEU A 151 -4.60 20.90 1.05
CA LEU A 151 -5.91 20.27 1.26
C LEU A 151 -6.79 21.06 2.23
N GLY A 152 -6.25 22.06 2.93
CA GLY A 152 -6.96 22.72 4.03
C GLY A 152 -7.09 21.84 5.28
N ALA A 153 -6.39 20.71 5.33
CA ALA A 153 -6.53 19.69 6.36
C ALA A 153 -5.55 19.94 7.53
N HIS A 154 -6.01 20.70 8.52
CA HIS A 154 -5.23 21.05 9.71
C HIS A 154 -5.44 20.05 10.85
N PHE A 155 -4.49 19.13 11.03
CA PHE A 155 -4.53 18.09 12.08
C PHE A 155 -3.83 18.52 13.36
N ILE A 156 -4.15 17.83 14.46
CA ILE A 156 -3.58 18.06 15.79
C ILE A 156 -2.54 16.97 16.06
N LEU A 157 -1.39 17.37 16.59
CA LEU A 157 -0.33 16.46 17.03
C LEU A 157 -0.49 16.14 18.52
N GLY A 158 -0.24 14.89 18.88
CA GLY A 158 -0.22 14.40 20.25
C GLY A 158 1.17 13.86 20.62
N GLU A 159 1.44 13.85 21.92
CA GLU A 159 2.60 13.18 22.50
C GLU A 159 2.14 12.01 23.38
N GLY A 160 2.92 10.92 23.36
CA GLY A 160 2.64 9.73 24.16
C GLY A 160 1.48 8.90 23.60
N VAL A 161 0.83 8.13 24.48
CA VAL A 161 -0.14 7.07 24.10
C VAL A 161 -1.60 7.52 24.14
N MET A 162 -1.87 8.78 24.49
CA MET A 162 -3.24 9.27 24.62
C MET A 162 -3.81 9.63 23.26
N HIS A 163 -4.95 9.03 22.91
CA HIS A 163 -5.64 9.33 21.66
C HIS A 163 -6.04 10.80 21.59
N VAL A 164 -5.75 11.43 20.45
CA VAL A 164 -6.14 12.81 20.14
C VAL A 164 -7.21 12.78 19.05
N ALA A 165 -8.42 13.22 19.40
CA ALA A 165 -9.51 13.34 18.45
C ALA A 165 -9.21 14.43 17.41
N GLN A 166 -9.22 14.06 16.14
CA GLN A 166 -8.89 14.98 15.05
C GLN A 166 -10.07 15.90 14.69
N PRO A 167 -9.81 17.16 14.26
CA PRO A 167 -10.86 18.06 13.85
C PRO A 167 -11.67 17.49 12.69
N ALA A 168 -12.99 17.39 12.83
CA ALA A 168 -13.87 16.83 11.79
C ALA A 168 -13.69 17.52 10.43
N ARG A 169 -13.47 18.83 10.43
CA ARG A 169 -13.18 19.60 9.19
C ARG A 169 -11.90 19.15 8.48
N ALA A 170 -10.86 18.78 9.22
CA ALA A 170 -9.58 18.37 8.65
C ALA A 170 -9.68 16.96 8.08
N VAL A 171 -10.34 16.06 8.81
CA VAL A 171 -10.67 14.70 8.33
C VAL A 171 -11.50 14.79 7.05
N GLN A 172 -12.56 15.61 7.03
CA GLN A 172 -13.40 15.78 5.85
C GLN A 172 -12.63 16.36 4.65
N ALA A 173 -11.78 17.36 4.88
CA ALA A 173 -10.96 17.97 3.84
C ALA A 173 -9.98 16.95 3.22
N ALA A 174 -9.33 16.12 4.04
CA ALA A 174 -8.48 15.04 3.55
C ALA A 174 -9.29 13.94 2.85
N GLN A 175 -10.48 13.57 3.35
CA GLN A 175 -11.38 12.59 2.74
C GLN A 175 -11.81 12.95 1.30
N GLN A 176 -11.92 14.24 1.00
CA GLN A 176 -12.22 14.73 -0.34
C GLN A 176 -11.08 14.51 -1.34
N ALA A 177 -9.84 14.31 -0.86
CA ALA A 177 -8.67 14.07 -1.70
C ALA A 177 -8.42 12.58 -1.99
N LEU A 178 -9.20 11.67 -1.41
CA LEU A 178 -9.05 10.23 -1.63
C LEU A 178 -9.43 9.86 -3.08
N PRO A 179 -8.78 8.84 -3.65
CA PRO A 179 -9.14 8.33 -4.96
C PRO A 179 -10.54 7.69 -4.97
N GLU A 180 -11.18 7.69 -6.14
CA GLU A 180 -12.54 7.15 -6.29
C GLU A 180 -12.60 5.90 -7.19
N THR A 181 -11.64 5.74 -8.10
CA THR A 181 -11.64 4.61 -9.03
C THR A 181 -10.92 3.39 -8.45
N PRO A 182 -11.34 2.14 -8.80
CA PRO A 182 -10.91 0.94 -8.07
C PRO A 182 -9.39 0.71 -8.01
N TRP A 183 -8.66 0.99 -9.09
CA TRP A 183 -7.21 0.79 -9.15
C TRP A 183 -6.45 1.75 -8.22
N PRO A 184 -6.62 3.08 -8.33
CA PRO A 184 -6.10 4.01 -7.34
C PRO A 184 -6.58 3.73 -5.91
N VAL A 185 -7.84 3.34 -5.68
CA VAL A 185 -8.35 3.00 -4.34
C VAL A 185 -7.59 1.81 -3.73
N GLY A 186 -7.44 0.72 -4.48
CA GLY A 186 -6.72 -0.46 -3.99
C GLY A 186 -5.24 -0.17 -3.72
N ALA A 187 -4.59 0.61 -4.59
CA ALA A 187 -3.20 1.02 -4.39
C ALA A 187 -3.03 1.97 -3.20
N PHE A 188 -3.91 2.96 -3.07
CA PHE A 188 -3.93 3.89 -1.93
C PHE A 188 -4.11 3.16 -0.60
N HIS A 189 -5.00 2.17 -0.56
CA HIS A 189 -5.22 1.32 0.61
C HIS A 189 -3.94 0.57 1.00
N ILE A 190 -3.27 -0.08 0.05
CA ILE A 190 -2.00 -0.79 0.30
C ILE A 190 -0.93 0.17 0.86
N VAL A 191 -0.76 1.34 0.26
CA VAL A 191 0.20 2.35 0.77
C VAL A 191 -0.17 2.76 2.20
N THR A 192 -1.44 3.03 2.45
CA THR A 192 -1.94 3.43 3.78
C THR A 192 -1.66 2.34 4.82
N SER A 193 -2.00 1.09 4.53
CA SER A 193 -1.83 -0.03 5.47
C SER A 193 -0.37 -0.38 5.72
N ILE A 194 0.50 -0.29 4.71
CA ILE A 194 1.94 -0.55 4.86
C ILE A 194 2.61 0.56 5.70
N THR A 195 2.25 1.81 5.45
CA THR A 195 2.88 2.96 6.10
C THR A 195 2.24 3.36 7.42
N GLY A 196 1.03 2.88 7.70
CA GLY A 196 0.23 3.36 8.82
C GLY A 196 -0.32 4.79 8.65
N SER A 197 -0.27 5.34 7.44
CA SER A 197 -0.59 6.75 7.19
C SER A 197 -1.35 6.96 5.88
N ALA A 198 -2.58 7.48 6.00
CA ALA A 198 -3.35 7.94 4.85
C ALA A 198 -2.81 9.28 4.32
N LEU A 199 -2.19 10.09 5.18
CA LEU A 199 -1.55 11.35 4.75
C LEU A 199 -0.31 11.10 3.88
N LEU A 200 0.51 10.10 4.21
CA LEU A 200 1.62 9.70 3.34
C LEU A 200 1.14 9.15 2.00
N ALA A 201 0.07 8.34 2.01
CA ALA A 201 -0.55 7.84 0.78
C ALA A 201 -1.11 9.00 -0.09
N LEU A 202 -1.76 9.99 0.54
CA LEU A 202 -2.25 11.19 -0.13
C LEU A 202 -1.10 12.02 -0.71
N ALA A 203 -0.03 12.22 0.03
CA ALA A 203 1.13 12.97 -0.44
C ALA A 203 1.80 12.28 -1.64
N LEU A 204 1.87 10.94 -1.64
CA LEU A 204 2.37 10.15 -2.77
C LEU A 204 1.49 10.32 -4.01
N GLN A 205 0.18 10.09 -3.86
CA GLN A 205 -0.80 10.27 -4.93
C GLN A 205 -0.79 11.71 -5.47
N HIS A 206 -0.51 12.67 -4.58
CA HIS A 206 -0.43 14.07 -4.92
C HIS A 206 0.90 14.51 -5.52
N LYS A 207 1.89 13.60 -5.59
CA LYS A 207 3.27 13.88 -6.00
C LYS A 207 3.93 14.97 -5.14
N ALA A 208 3.44 15.16 -3.92
CA ALA A 208 4.04 16.06 -2.94
C ALA A 208 5.32 15.44 -2.36
N LEU A 209 5.36 14.11 -2.27
CA LEU A 209 6.55 13.34 -1.92
C LEU A 209 6.78 12.25 -2.97
N THR A 210 8.04 11.84 -3.12
CA THR A 210 8.43 10.67 -3.92
C THR A 210 8.13 9.38 -3.15
N ALA A 211 8.07 8.25 -3.86
CA ALA A 211 7.89 6.93 -3.24
C ALA A 211 8.97 6.64 -2.18
N ASP A 212 10.24 6.96 -2.47
CA ASP A 212 11.34 6.79 -1.52
C ASP A 212 11.20 7.69 -0.29
N ALA A 213 10.80 8.94 -0.46
CA ALA A 213 10.61 9.85 0.67
C ALA A 213 9.44 9.41 1.56
N VAL A 214 8.36 8.89 0.97
CA VAL A 214 7.24 8.29 1.71
C VAL A 214 7.68 7.03 2.45
N TRP A 215 8.46 6.17 1.81
CA TRP A 215 8.98 4.97 2.45
C TRP A 215 9.87 5.29 3.65
N GLN A 216 10.76 6.29 3.52
CA GLN A 216 11.61 6.77 4.60
C GLN A 216 10.76 7.36 5.74
N ALA A 217 9.81 8.24 5.42
CA ALA A 217 8.93 8.85 6.42
C ALA A 217 8.12 7.80 7.19
N ALA A 218 7.64 6.75 6.53
CA ALA A 218 6.87 5.69 7.18
C ALA A 218 7.69 4.84 8.16
N HIS A 219 9.02 4.80 8.02
CA HIS A 219 9.88 3.90 8.80
C HIS A 219 10.93 4.64 9.64
N VAL A 220 10.70 5.92 9.95
CA VAL A 220 11.63 6.76 10.72
C VAL A 220 11.98 6.11 12.06
N ASP A 221 10.96 5.58 12.74
CA ASP A 221 11.12 4.98 14.06
C ASP A 221 11.86 3.64 13.99
N GLU A 222 11.49 2.76 13.05
CA GLU A 222 12.22 1.50 12.85
C GLU A 222 13.68 1.74 12.43
N ASP A 223 13.94 2.69 11.52
CA ASP A 223 15.30 3.01 11.08
C ASP A 223 16.14 3.58 12.22
N TRP A 224 15.54 4.36 13.11
CA TRP A 224 16.22 4.82 14.32
C TRP A 224 16.53 3.64 15.26
N ASN A 225 15.55 2.77 15.53
CA ASN A 225 15.72 1.60 16.39
C ASN A 225 16.82 0.66 15.87
N SER A 226 16.83 0.36 14.56
CA SER A 226 17.84 -0.50 13.94
C SER A 226 19.25 0.08 14.03
N ARG A 227 19.41 1.41 13.96
CA ARG A 227 20.72 2.06 14.17
C ARG A 227 21.21 1.94 15.61
N GLN A 228 20.30 1.92 16.59
CA GLN A 228 20.68 1.82 18.00
C GLN A 228 21.00 0.38 18.43
N TRP A 229 20.25 -0.61 17.91
CA TRP A 229 20.29 -1.97 18.42
C TRP A 229 20.67 -3.04 17.40
N GLY A 230 21.02 -2.64 16.18
CA GLY A 230 21.37 -3.53 15.08
C GLY A 230 20.14 -3.99 14.28
N GLU A 231 20.41 -4.49 13.08
CA GLU A 231 19.37 -5.06 12.21
C GLU A 231 19.14 -6.55 12.53
N ASP A 232 17.89 -6.96 12.41
CA ASP A 232 17.47 -8.36 12.47
C ASP A 232 17.16 -8.84 11.05
N ASP A 233 17.79 -9.93 10.62
CA ASP A 233 17.64 -10.51 9.28
C ASP A 233 16.16 -10.78 8.93
N GLU A 234 15.35 -11.20 9.91
CA GLU A 234 13.93 -11.46 9.70
C GLU A 234 13.16 -10.16 9.45
N VAL A 235 13.49 -9.10 10.20
CA VAL A 235 12.91 -7.76 10.02
C VAL A 235 13.28 -7.20 8.65
N THR A 236 14.54 -7.34 8.24
CA THR A 236 15.04 -6.89 6.94
C THR A 236 14.32 -7.61 5.78
N GLN A 237 14.14 -8.93 5.87
CA GLN A 237 13.39 -9.69 4.87
C GLN A 237 11.92 -9.27 4.78
N ARG A 238 11.24 -9.10 5.93
CA ARG A 238 9.85 -8.61 5.97
C ARG A 238 9.72 -7.20 5.38
N ARG A 239 10.67 -6.32 5.70
CA ARG A 239 10.73 -4.95 5.16
C ARG A 239 10.91 -4.96 3.65
N ALA A 240 11.80 -5.80 3.12
CA ALA A 240 12.00 -5.95 1.68
C ALA A 240 10.75 -6.46 0.96
N MET A 241 10.00 -7.41 1.56
CA MET A 241 8.73 -7.86 0.99
C MET A 241 7.68 -6.74 0.97
N ARG A 242 7.50 -6.02 2.09
CA ARG A 242 6.58 -4.87 2.16
C ARG A 242 6.98 -3.78 1.16
N ARG A 243 8.27 -3.57 0.93
CA ARG A 243 8.77 -2.59 -0.03
C ARG A 243 8.31 -2.91 -1.45
N ARG A 244 8.36 -4.18 -1.87
CA ARG A 244 7.87 -4.59 -3.20
C ARG A 244 6.39 -4.30 -3.39
N ASP A 245 5.58 -4.58 -2.37
CA ASP A 245 4.14 -4.30 -2.41
C ASP A 245 3.85 -2.80 -2.44
N PHE A 246 4.60 -2.02 -1.66
CA PHE A 246 4.55 -0.57 -1.68
C PHE A 246 4.93 0.00 -3.05
N ASP A 247 6.02 -0.46 -3.65
CA ASP A 247 6.49 0.05 -4.94
C ASP A 247 5.50 -0.27 -6.07
N ALA A 248 4.87 -1.46 -6.05
CA ALA A 248 3.80 -1.80 -6.98
C ALA A 248 2.59 -0.87 -6.83
N ALA A 249 2.15 -0.59 -5.59
CA ALA A 249 1.06 0.35 -5.33
C ALA A 249 1.43 1.79 -5.74
N ALA A 250 2.65 2.23 -5.43
CA ALA A 250 3.15 3.54 -5.84
C ALA A 250 3.16 3.69 -7.38
N ALA A 251 3.52 2.64 -8.12
CA ALA A 251 3.48 2.64 -9.58
C ALA A 251 2.05 2.80 -10.11
N VAL A 252 1.04 2.18 -9.47
CA VAL A 252 -0.38 2.39 -9.83
C VAL A 252 -0.79 3.84 -9.64
N LEU A 253 -0.51 4.43 -8.46
CA LEU A 253 -0.85 5.83 -8.16
C LEU A 253 -0.12 6.83 -9.07
N ALA A 254 1.08 6.48 -9.55
CA ALA A 254 1.83 7.31 -10.50
C ALA A 254 1.30 7.19 -11.94
N ALA A 255 0.85 6.00 -12.34
CA ALA A 255 0.45 5.70 -13.72
C ALA A 255 -0.99 6.11 -14.04
N ILE A 256 -1.88 6.18 -13.04
CA ILE A 256 -3.29 6.54 -13.24
C ILE A 256 -3.52 7.96 -12.73
N PRO A 257 -3.87 8.93 -13.60
CA PRO A 257 -4.18 10.29 -13.19
C PRO A 257 -5.43 10.33 -12.31
N ARG A 258 -5.50 11.33 -11.44
CA ARG A 258 -6.63 11.59 -10.54
C ARG A 258 -7.89 12.00 -11.30
#